data_AF-A0A820GXG6-F1
#
_entry.id   AF-A0A820GXG6-F1
#
_cell.length_a   1.000
_cell.length_b   1.000
_cell.length_c   1.000
_cell.angle_alpha   90.00
_cell.angle_beta   90.00
_cell.angle_gamma   90.00
#
_symmetry.space_group_name_H-M   'P 1'
#
loop_
_entity.id
_entity.type
_entity.pdbx_description
1 polymer ?
#
loop_
_entity_poly.entity_id
_entity_poly.type
_entity_poly.pdbx_seq_one_letter_code
_entity_poly.pdbx_strand_id
1 'polypeptide(L)'
;MTTPFMQNYARFVIKTCHRRGAHAMGGMAAQIPIKSDANANTMALNAVREDKIREVTEGHDGTWVAHPGLVSVAADAFSDVLGTKANQVDRQRPDVNPSAADLIQFPTGERTEVGLRHNINVTLGYLESWLRGTGKLIIFQN
;
A
#
# COMPACT_ATOMS: atom_id res chain seq x y z
N MET A 1 -3.08 -2.51 -4.83
CA MET A 1 -3.74 -3.71 -4.26
C MET A 1 -5.03 -4.11 -4.99
N THR A 2 -5.31 -3.62 -6.20
CA THR A 2 -6.63 -3.77 -6.86
C THR A 2 -6.71 -4.88 -7.91
N THR A 3 -5.59 -5.52 -8.25
CA THR A 3 -5.62 -6.73 -9.09
C THR A 3 -6.30 -7.88 -8.33
N PRO A 4 -7.04 -8.77 -9.02
CA PRO A 4 -7.87 -9.79 -8.34
C PRO A 4 -7.12 -10.63 -7.30
N PHE A 5 -5.93 -11.16 -7.65
CA PHE A 5 -5.16 -11.99 -6.73
C PHE A 5 -4.67 -11.21 -5.49
N MET A 6 -4.30 -9.93 -5.65
CA MET A 6 -3.87 -9.08 -4.53
C MET A 6 -5.02 -8.69 -3.62
N GLN A 7 -6.22 -8.47 -4.17
CA GLN A 7 -7.43 -8.22 -3.37
C GLN A 7 -7.80 -9.46 -2.55
N ASN A 8 -7.76 -10.64 -3.17
CA ASN A 8 -8.01 -11.90 -2.48
C ASN A 8 -6.97 -12.15 -1.39
N TYR A 9 -5.70 -11.90 -1.67
CA TYR A 9 -4.62 -11.94 -0.69
C TYR A 9 -4.89 -11.03 0.51
N ALA A 10 -5.14 -9.73 0.29
CA ALA A 10 -5.35 -8.76 1.36
C ALA A 10 -6.53 -9.14 2.27
N ARG A 11 -7.67 -9.47 1.65
CA ARG A 11 -8.88 -9.91 2.38
C ARG A 11 -8.65 -11.19 3.16
N PHE A 12 -7.89 -12.13 2.60
CA PHE A 12 -7.60 -13.39 3.27
C PHE A 12 -6.64 -13.21 4.45
N VAL A 13 -5.66 -12.31 4.36
CA VAL A 13 -4.83 -11.89 5.50
C VAL A 13 -5.71 -11.32 6.61
N ILE A 14 -6.59 -10.38 6.30
CA ILE A 14 -7.52 -9.77 7.27
C ILE A 14 -8.34 -10.84 7.99
N LYS A 15 -9.07 -11.68 7.24
CA LYS A 15 -9.87 -12.78 7.81
C LYS A 15 -9.03 -13.68 8.70
N THR A 16 -7.83 -14.03 8.25
CA THR A 16 -6.97 -14.99 8.92
C THR A 16 -6.40 -14.44 10.23
N CYS A 17 -6.00 -13.18 10.26
CA CYS A 17 -5.54 -12.49 11.47
C CYS A 17 -6.69 -12.31 12.46
N HIS A 18 -7.82 -11.77 12.02
CA HIS A 18 -8.95 -11.44 12.89
C HIS A 18 -9.57 -12.67 13.54
N ARG A 19 -9.64 -13.80 12.80
CA ARG A 19 -10.06 -15.10 13.36
C ARG A 19 -9.20 -15.56 14.53
N ARG A 20 -7.96 -15.08 14.62
CA ARG A 20 -6.99 -15.43 15.67
C ARG A 20 -6.82 -14.31 16.71
N GLY A 21 -7.65 -13.26 16.66
CA GLY A 21 -7.51 -12.10 17.54
C GLY A 21 -6.24 -11.29 17.29
N ALA A 22 -5.64 -11.39 16.09
CA ALA A 22 -4.43 -10.67 15.72
C ALA A 22 -4.75 -9.53 14.74
N HIS A 23 -3.93 -8.48 14.75
CA HIS A 23 -4.05 -7.36 13.82
C HIS A 23 -3.60 -7.73 12.39
N ALA A 24 -4.30 -7.20 11.40
CA ALA A 24 -3.97 -7.25 9.98
C ALA A 24 -3.48 -5.88 9.51
N MET A 25 -2.18 -5.76 9.24
CA MET A 25 -1.57 -4.51 8.75
C MET A 25 -1.70 -4.37 7.23
N GLY A 26 -2.03 -3.16 6.78
CA GLY A 26 -2.01 -2.74 5.38
C GLY A 26 -0.59 -2.51 4.85
N GLY A 27 -0.50 -2.10 3.60
CA GLY A 27 0.76 -1.93 2.87
C GLY A 27 1.43 -0.56 3.06
N MET A 28 2.59 -0.43 2.43
CA MET A 28 3.39 0.79 2.44
C MET A 28 2.90 1.82 1.41
N ALA A 29 2.70 3.07 1.82
CA ALA A 29 2.74 4.21 0.91
C ALA A 29 4.17 4.79 0.86
N ALA A 30 4.82 4.63 -0.29
CA ALA A 30 6.23 4.99 -0.50
C ALA A 30 6.43 6.37 -1.16
N GLN A 31 5.35 7.09 -1.46
CA GLN A 31 5.40 8.41 -2.07
C GLN A 31 6.14 9.39 -1.17
N ILE A 32 6.79 10.39 -1.78
CA ILE A 32 7.44 11.47 -1.06
C ILE A 32 6.77 12.78 -1.50
N PRO A 33 6.31 13.62 -0.55
CA PRO A 33 5.68 14.89 -0.88
C PRO A 33 6.54 15.74 -1.82
N ILE A 34 5.93 16.26 -2.88
CA ILE A 34 6.58 17.05 -3.94
C ILE A 34 6.45 18.52 -3.56
N LYS A 35 7.56 19.16 -3.18
CA LYS A 35 7.51 20.58 -2.75
C LYS A 35 7.51 21.56 -3.93
N SER A 36 8.05 21.14 -5.07
CA SER A 36 8.22 21.98 -6.26
C SER A 36 6.95 22.12 -7.11
N ASP A 37 5.98 21.22 -6.95
CA ASP A 37 4.74 21.20 -7.75
C ASP A 37 3.54 20.87 -6.85
N ALA A 38 2.73 21.90 -6.56
CA ALA A 38 1.56 21.78 -5.70
C ALA A 38 0.47 20.86 -6.28
N ASN A 39 0.31 20.84 -7.61
CA ASN A 39 -0.72 20.03 -8.27
C ASN A 39 -0.31 18.56 -8.25
N ALA A 40 0.92 18.25 -8.66
CA ALA A 40 1.46 16.89 -8.60
C ALA A 40 1.47 16.35 -7.16
N ASN A 41 1.82 17.20 -6.19
CA ASN A 41 1.78 16.83 -4.77
C ASN A 41 0.36 16.50 -4.32
N THR A 42 -0.62 17.34 -4.65
CA THR A 42 -2.03 17.11 -4.28
C THR A 42 -2.54 15.80 -4.88
N MET A 43 -2.25 15.53 -6.15
CA MET A 43 -2.60 14.25 -6.78
C MET A 43 -1.96 13.04 -6.08
N ALA A 44 -0.67 13.14 -5.74
CA ALA A 44 0.03 12.06 -5.05
C ALA A 44 -0.52 11.81 -3.64
N LEU A 45 -0.80 12.88 -2.88
CA LEU A 45 -1.38 12.78 -1.53
C LEU A 45 -2.81 12.20 -1.58
N ASN A 46 -3.62 12.59 -2.56
CA ASN A 46 -4.95 12.02 -2.76
C ASN A 46 -4.87 10.52 -3.08
N ALA A 47 -3.95 10.11 -3.97
CA ALA A 47 -3.74 8.70 -4.28
C ALA A 47 -3.32 7.88 -3.03
N VAL A 48 -2.48 8.44 -2.16
CA VAL A 48 -2.14 7.82 -0.86
C VAL A 48 -3.40 7.70 0.01
N ARG A 49 -4.17 8.78 0.16
CA ARG A 49 -5.39 8.79 0.97
C ARG A 49 -6.40 7.76 0.49
N GLU A 50 -6.66 7.68 -0.81
CA GLU A 50 -7.56 6.69 -1.40
C GLU A 50 -7.11 5.25 -1.15
N ASP A 51 -5.81 4.99 -1.22
CA ASP A 51 -5.25 3.68 -0.89
C ASP A 51 -5.46 3.34 0.60
N LYS A 52 -5.29 4.32 1.49
CA LYS A 52 -5.45 4.11 2.93
C LYS A 52 -6.90 3.93 3.34
N ILE A 53 -7.82 4.68 2.72
CA ILE A 53 -9.26 4.48 2.87
C ILE A 53 -9.66 3.08 2.43
N ARG A 54 -9.12 2.59 1.30
CA ARG A 54 -9.38 1.22 0.84
C ARG A 54 -8.90 0.18 1.85
N GLU A 55 -7.69 0.31 2.38
CA GLU A 55 -7.15 -0.62 3.37
C GLU A 55 -8.03 -0.73 4.63
N VAL A 56 -8.34 0.40 5.26
CA VAL A 56 -9.19 0.42 6.47
C VAL A 56 -10.62 0.00 6.16
N THR A 57 -11.14 0.31 4.97
CA THR A 57 -12.48 -0.11 4.54
C THR A 57 -12.55 -1.60 4.27
N GLU A 58 -11.46 -2.25 3.84
CA GLU A 58 -11.42 -3.71 3.70
C GLU A 58 -11.28 -4.42 5.06
N GLY A 59 -10.65 -3.78 6.05
CA GLY A 59 -10.55 -4.32 7.39
C GLY A 59 -9.14 -4.32 7.98
N HIS A 60 -8.18 -3.62 7.39
CA HIS A 60 -6.87 -3.47 8.01
C HIS A 60 -6.95 -2.61 9.27
N ASP A 61 -6.18 -2.98 10.29
CA ASP A 61 -6.14 -2.27 11.59
C ASP A 61 -5.15 -1.11 11.60
N GLY A 62 -4.22 -1.08 10.65
CA GLY A 62 -3.23 -0.04 10.50
C GLY A 62 -2.56 -0.10 9.14
N THR A 63 -1.66 0.84 8.87
CA THR A 63 -0.95 0.99 7.58
C THR A 63 0.48 1.47 7.79
N TRP A 64 1.32 1.38 6.76
CA TRP A 64 2.68 1.92 6.74
C TRP A 64 2.83 3.13 5.80
N VAL A 65 3.72 4.04 6.18
CA VAL A 65 4.17 5.19 5.37
C VAL A 65 5.70 5.31 5.42
N ALA A 66 6.32 5.71 4.29
CA ALA A 66 7.78 5.80 4.18
C ALA A 66 8.34 7.18 4.57
N HIS A 67 7.47 8.17 4.72
CA HIS A 67 7.83 9.56 4.95
C HIS A 67 6.92 10.20 6.03
N PRO A 68 7.47 10.97 6.99
CA PRO A 68 6.69 11.62 8.06
C PRO A 68 5.56 12.51 7.54
N GLY A 69 5.78 13.18 6.41
CA GLY A 69 4.77 14.02 5.75
C GLY A 69 3.52 13.28 5.24
N LEU A 70 3.50 11.95 5.28
CA LEU A 70 2.32 11.14 4.95
C LEU A 70 1.57 10.64 6.20
N VAL A 71 2.10 10.88 7.41
CA VAL A 71 1.54 10.34 8.65
C VAL A 71 0.13 10.87 8.88
N SER A 72 -0.10 12.19 8.75
CA SER A 72 -1.43 12.78 8.93
C SER A 72 -2.42 12.26 7.89
N VAL A 73 -2.02 12.18 6.61
CA VAL A 73 -2.87 11.67 5.53
C VAL A 73 -3.36 10.24 5.82
N ALA A 74 -2.45 9.37 6.28
CA ALA A 74 -2.80 8.00 6.65
C ALA A 74 -3.64 7.94 7.94
N ALA A 75 -3.28 8.71 8.96
CA ALA A 75 -3.99 8.75 10.24
C ALA A 75 -5.43 9.26 10.09
N ASP A 76 -5.63 10.31 9.30
CA ASP A 76 -6.95 10.87 9.00
C ASP A 76 -7.80 9.85 8.24
N ALA A 77 -7.23 9.20 7.21
CA ALA A 77 -7.94 8.17 6.44
C ALA A 77 -8.43 7.01 7.31
N PHE A 78 -7.62 6.57 8.27
CA PHE A 78 -8.02 5.53 9.23
C PHE A 78 -9.02 6.06 10.25
N SER A 79 -8.81 7.25 10.80
CA SER A 79 -9.69 7.85 11.82
C SER A 79 -11.10 8.07 11.29
N ASP A 80 -11.23 8.50 10.03
CA ASP A 80 -12.54 8.73 9.38
C ASP A 80 -13.40 7.45 9.30
N VAL A 81 -12.76 6.27 9.20
CA VAL A 81 -13.45 4.98 9.07
C VAL A 81 -13.56 4.25 10.40
N LEU A 82 -12.54 4.35 11.27
CA LEU A 82 -12.53 3.70 12.59
C LEU A 82 -13.37 4.46 13.63
N GLY A 83 -13.51 5.77 13.48
CA GLY A 83 -14.10 6.63 14.50
C GLY A 83 -13.34 6.49 15.82
N THR A 84 -14.02 5.98 16.86
CA THR A 84 -13.44 5.78 18.20
C THR A 84 -12.78 4.41 18.39
N LYS A 85 -12.88 3.50 17.41
CA LYS A 85 -12.29 2.16 17.52
C LYS A 85 -10.77 2.21 17.40
N ALA A 86 -10.07 1.50 18.29
CA ALA A 86 -8.62 1.37 18.22
C ALA A 86 -8.12 0.40 17.12
N ASN A 87 -8.99 -0.49 16.63
CA ASN A 87 -8.74 -1.48 15.59
C ASN A 87 -10.07 -2.08 15.10
N GLN A 88 -10.03 -3.01 14.13
CA GLN A 88 -11.18 -3.72 13.57
C GLN A 88 -11.04 -5.25 13.69
N VAL A 89 -10.31 -5.76 14.70
CA VAL A 89 -10.14 -7.21 14.94
C VAL A 89 -11.49 -7.92 15.13
N ASP A 90 -12.55 -7.19 15.55
CA ASP A 90 -13.92 -7.68 15.62
C ASP A 90 -14.54 -8.01 14.25
N ARG A 91 -13.96 -7.52 13.14
CA ARG A 91 -14.44 -7.73 11.78
C ARG A 91 -13.94 -9.07 11.20
N GLN A 92 -14.68 -10.13 11.48
CA GLN A 92 -14.27 -11.52 11.19
C GLN A 92 -14.28 -11.96 9.71
N ARG A 93 -14.87 -11.17 8.79
CA ARG A 93 -14.91 -11.42 7.33
C ARG A 93 -15.28 -12.87 6.91
N PRO A 94 -16.42 -13.43 7.36
CA PRO A 94 -16.85 -14.78 6.96
C PRO A 94 -17.13 -14.89 5.45
N ASP A 95 -17.43 -13.75 4.79
CA ASP A 95 -17.65 -13.59 3.35
C ASP A 95 -16.42 -13.90 2.48
N VAL A 96 -15.22 -13.90 3.06
CA VAL A 96 -13.96 -14.06 2.31
C VAL A 96 -13.54 -15.52 2.29
N ASN A 97 -13.57 -16.19 1.15
CA ASN A 97 -13.11 -17.57 1.03
C ASN A 97 -12.47 -17.86 -0.33
N PRO A 98 -11.31 -17.24 -0.65
CA PRO A 98 -10.66 -17.46 -1.93
C PRO A 98 -10.15 -18.89 -2.07
N SER A 99 -10.23 -19.43 -3.28
CA SER A 99 -9.55 -20.66 -3.64
C SER A 99 -8.05 -20.43 -3.81
N ALA A 100 -7.27 -21.52 -3.86
CA ALA A 100 -5.85 -21.41 -4.20
C ALA A 100 -5.64 -20.78 -5.60
N ALA A 101 -6.53 -21.07 -6.56
CA ALA A 101 -6.49 -20.50 -7.90
C ALA A 101 -6.68 -18.97 -7.89
N ASP A 102 -7.58 -18.47 -7.04
CA ASP A 102 -7.84 -17.04 -6.88
C ASP A 102 -6.62 -16.26 -6.36
N LEU A 103 -5.77 -16.92 -5.56
CA LEU A 103 -4.56 -16.32 -4.96
C LEU A 103 -3.36 -16.30 -5.92
N ILE A 104 -3.38 -17.13 -6.97
CA ILE A 104 -2.28 -17.25 -7.95
C ILE A 104 -2.69 -16.78 -9.36
N GLN A 105 -3.85 -16.17 -9.50
CA GLN A 105 -4.31 -15.65 -10.78
C GLN A 105 -3.33 -14.62 -11.32
N PHE A 106 -2.85 -14.84 -12.55
CA PHE A 106 -1.95 -13.91 -13.21
C PHE A 106 -2.60 -12.53 -13.42
N PRO A 107 -1.91 -11.42 -13.09
CA PRO A 107 -2.39 -10.10 -13.43
C PRO A 107 -2.34 -9.88 -14.95
N THR A 108 -3.35 -9.20 -15.47
CA THR A 108 -3.40 -8.76 -16.87
C THR A 108 -2.81 -7.36 -16.99
N GLY A 109 -2.16 -7.07 -18.12
CA GLY A 109 -1.59 -5.75 -18.40
C GLY A 109 -0.57 -5.80 -19.54
N GLU A 110 -0.17 -4.63 -20.01
CA GLU A 110 0.81 -4.51 -21.08
C GLU A 110 2.24 -4.58 -20.57
N ARG A 111 3.13 -5.11 -21.41
CA ARG A 111 4.58 -5.06 -21.19
C ARG A 111 5.13 -4.00 -22.13
N THR A 112 5.55 -2.87 -21.58
CA THR A 112 5.96 -1.70 -22.37
C THR A 112 7.47 -1.45 -22.25
N GLU A 113 8.07 -0.87 -23.29
CA GLU A 113 9.47 -0.44 -23.24
C GLU A 113 9.69 0.62 -22.15
N VAL A 114 8.74 1.54 -21.99
CA VAL A 114 8.77 2.57 -20.93
C VAL A 114 8.85 1.93 -19.54
N GLY A 115 8.02 0.91 -19.28
CA GLY A 115 8.06 0.16 -18.02
C GLY A 115 9.37 -0.59 -17.82
N LEU A 116 9.92 -1.19 -18.89
CA LEU A 116 11.23 -1.85 -18.84
C LEU A 116 12.36 -0.87 -18.48
N ARG A 117 12.44 0.28 -19.17
CA ARG A 117 13.44 1.32 -18.89
C ARG A 117 13.31 1.87 -17.48
N HIS A 118 12.08 2.10 -17.02
CA HIS A 118 11.82 2.52 -15.65
C HIS A 118 12.37 1.51 -14.63
N ASN A 119 12.08 0.22 -14.81
CA ASN A 119 12.56 -0.84 -13.93
C ASN A 119 14.09 -0.89 -13.89
N ILE A 120 14.76 -0.78 -15.05
CA ILE A 120 16.23 -0.75 -15.13
C ILE A 120 16.78 0.43 -14.31
N ASN A 121 16.21 1.63 -14.45
CA ASN A 121 16.65 2.81 -13.73
C ASN A 121 16.48 2.65 -12.21
N VAL A 122 15.32 2.14 -11.76
CA VAL A 122 15.06 1.86 -10.34
C VAL A 122 16.07 0.86 -9.79
N THR A 123 16.27 -0.27 -10.48
CA THR A 123 17.14 -1.36 -10.03
C THR A 123 18.59 -0.89 -9.94
N LEU A 124 19.13 -0.25 -10.98
CA LEU A 124 20.52 0.22 -10.99
C LEU A 124 20.74 1.29 -9.92
N GLY A 125 19.83 2.26 -9.79
CA GLY A 125 19.93 3.30 -8.77
C GLY A 125 19.90 2.72 -7.35
N TYR A 126 18.96 1.81 -7.07
CA TYR A 126 18.85 1.18 -5.76
C TYR A 126 20.08 0.35 -5.41
N LEU A 127 20.55 -0.50 -6.34
CA LEU A 127 21.73 -1.35 -6.11
C LEU A 127 23.00 -0.52 -5.87
N GLU A 128 23.21 0.53 -6.65
CA GLU A 128 24.35 1.43 -6.47
C GLU A 128 24.33 2.09 -5.08
N SER A 129 23.18 2.63 -4.67
CA SER A 129 23.02 3.26 -3.35
C SER A 129 23.24 2.25 -2.21
N TRP A 130 22.70 1.04 -2.36
CA TRP A 130 22.83 -0.03 -1.38
C TRP A 130 24.29 -0.47 -1.22
N LEU A 131 25.01 -0.66 -2.33
CA LEU A 131 26.44 -1.02 -2.31
C LEU A 131 27.32 0.08 -1.69
N ARG A 132 26.85 1.34 -1.67
CA ARG A 132 27.49 2.45 -0.96
C ARG A 132 27.08 2.59 0.50
N GLY A 133 26.28 1.67 1.03
CA GLY A 133 25.85 1.65 2.43
C GLY A 133 24.53 2.38 2.72
N THR A 134 23.80 2.82 1.68
CA THR A 134 22.51 3.51 1.84
C THR A 134 21.36 2.62 1.37
N GLY A 135 20.61 2.03 2.31
CA GLY A 135 19.48 1.15 2.00
C GLY A 135 18.15 1.85 1.70
N LYS A 136 18.06 3.17 1.93
CA LYS A 136 16.89 4.01 1.64
C LYS A 136 17.25 5.03 0.56
N LEU A 137 16.73 4.82 -0.63
CA LEU A 137 16.97 5.71 -1.77
C LEU A 137 15.69 6.47 -2.14
N ILE A 138 15.87 7.75 -2.48
CA ILE A 138 14.85 8.60 -3.09
C ILE A 138 15.12 8.65 -4.58
N ILE A 139 14.17 8.23 -5.42
CA ILE A 139 14.30 8.16 -6.88
C ILE A 139 13.18 8.99 -7.54
N PHE A 140 13.47 9.63 -8.67
CA PHE A 140 12.52 10.41 -9.49
C PHE A 140 11.91 11.66 -8.81
N GLN A 141 12.74 12.45 -8.14
CA GLN A 141 12.34 13.75 -7.55
C GLN A 141 12.69 14.99 -8.37
N ASN A 142 13.26 14.80 -9.57
CA ASN A 142 13.65 15.89 -10.46
C ASN A 142 12.63 16.08 -11.57
#